data_AF-A0AAD7YI16-F1
#
_entry.id   AF-A0AAD7YI16-F1
#
_cell.length_a   1.000
_cell.length_b   1.000
_cell.length_c   1.000
_cell.angle_alpha   90.00
_cell.angle_beta   90.00
_cell.angle_gamma   90.00
#
_symmetry.space_group_name_H-M   'P 1'
#
loop_
_entity.id
_entity.type
_entity.pdbx_description
1 polymer ?
#
loop_
_entity_poly.entity_id
_entity_poly.type
_entity_poly.pdbx_seq_one_letter_code
_entity_poly.pdbx_strand_id
1 'polypeptide(L)'
;MTLFLQQIKEQLKNLKMSRFRFGRQHDGYRLVSNDDSGFSDAQFEGPPPKIPWKAISLAAFLFVVGTALLIVGSLIVTGHIDTKYSDRLWPMIVLGCIMFLPGAYHIRIAYYAYKEYPGYSFADIPEFE
;
A
#
# COMPACT_ATOMS: atom_id res chain seq x y z
N MET A 1 13.05 -67.26 -26.01
CA MET A 1 13.56 -66.09 -25.26
C MET A 1 12.77 -64.79 -25.51
N THR A 2 12.15 -64.61 -26.68
CA THR A 2 11.35 -63.41 -27.03
C THR A 2 9.97 -63.32 -26.37
N LEU A 3 9.29 -64.45 -26.12
CA LEU A 3 7.93 -64.47 -25.54
C LEU A 3 7.89 -63.99 -24.08
N PHE A 4 8.92 -64.29 -23.28
CA PHE A 4 9.00 -63.85 -21.88
C PHE A 4 9.18 -62.33 -21.74
N LEU A 5 9.94 -61.71 -22.65
CA LEU A 5 10.16 -60.27 -22.68
C LEU A 5 8.90 -59.50 -23.10
N GLN A 6 8.05 -60.07 -23.97
CA GLN A 6 6.75 -59.47 -24.30
C GLN A 6 5.82 -59.48 -23.10
N GLN A 7 5.75 -60.59 -22.38
CA GLN A 7 4.90 -60.69 -21.18
C GLN A 7 5.28 -59.66 -20.12
N ILE A 8 6.59 -59.45 -19.88
CA ILE A 8 7.05 -58.42 -18.94
C ILE A 8 6.68 -57.01 -19.41
N LYS A 9 6.82 -56.71 -20.71
CA LYS A 9 6.43 -55.40 -21.24
C LYS A 9 4.93 -55.14 -21.12
N GLU A 10 4.10 -56.17 -21.32
CA GLU A 10 2.64 -56.07 -21.18
C GLU A 10 2.22 -55.84 -19.73
N GLN A 11 2.83 -56.56 -18.78
CA GLN A 11 2.61 -56.34 -17.35
C GLN A 11 3.01 -54.91 -16.96
N LEU A 12 4.14 -54.40 -17.47
CA LEU A 12 4.58 -53.03 -17.23
C LEU A 12 3.62 -51.99 -17.84
N LYS A 13 3.08 -52.26 -19.04
CA LYS A 13 2.13 -51.39 -19.72
C LYS A 13 0.78 -51.35 -19.00
N ASN A 14 0.31 -52.49 -18.50
CA ASN A 14 -0.92 -52.59 -17.70
C ASN A 14 -0.76 -51.92 -16.33
N LEU A 15 0.41 -52.07 -15.68
CA LEU A 15 0.76 -51.34 -14.44
C LEU A 15 0.88 -49.82 -14.65
N LYS A 16 1.29 -49.38 -15.83
CA LYS A 16 1.34 -47.95 -16.18
C LYS A 16 -0.06 -47.41 -16.50
N MET A 17 -0.91 -48.20 -17.16
CA MET A 17 -2.29 -47.81 -17.47
C MET A 17 -3.22 -47.84 -16.25
N SER A 18 -2.97 -48.69 -15.25
CA SER A 18 -3.78 -48.72 -14.01
C SER A 18 -3.56 -47.50 -13.12
N ARG A 19 -2.41 -46.82 -13.24
CA ARG A 19 -2.10 -45.58 -12.50
C ARG A 19 -2.73 -44.30 -13.08
N PHE A 20 -3.45 -44.40 -14.20
CA PHE A 20 -4.12 -43.26 -14.84
C PHE A 20 -5.66 -43.36 -14.83
N ARG A 21 -6.23 -43.98 -13.80
CA ARG A 21 -7.65 -43.77 -13.48
C ARG A 21 -7.77 -42.46 -12.73
N PHE A 22 -7.79 -41.36 -13.49
CA PHE A 22 -8.21 -40.05 -12.98
C PHE A 22 -9.69 -40.18 -12.60
N GLY A 23 -9.94 -40.52 -11.34
CA GLY A 23 -11.26 -40.42 -10.76
C GLY A 23 -11.67 -38.96 -10.84
N ARG A 24 -12.62 -38.64 -11.72
CA ARG A 24 -13.34 -37.37 -11.64
C ARG A 24 -14.12 -37.41 -10.34
N GLN A 25 -13.51 -36.87 -9.28
CA GLN A 25 -14.18 -36.54 -8.05
C GLN A 25 -15.16 -35.42 -8.42
N HIS A 26 -16.42 -35.79 -8.64
CA HIS A 26 -17.48 -34.80 -8.66
C HIS A 26 -17.65 -34.37 -7.21
N ASP A 27 -16.89 -33.35 -6.82
CA ASP A 27 -17.19 -32.58 -5.64
C ASP A 27 -18.54 -31.94 -5.90
N GLY A 28 -19.60 -32.62 -5.44
CA GLY A 28 -20.96 -32.10 -5.51
C GLY A 28 -21.01 -30.73 -4.84
N TYR A 29 -21.95 -29.90 -5.29
CA TYR A 29 -22.24 -28.65 -4.62
C TYR A 29 -22.53 -28.95 -3.13
N ARG A 30 -21.65 -28.52 -2.24
CA ARG A 30 -21.94 -28.55 -0.81
C ARG A 30 -22.99 -27.47 -0.56
N LEU A 31 -24.15 -27.86 -0.04
CA LEU A 31 -25.13 -26.92 0.48
C LEU A 31 -24.43 -26.07 1.54
N VAL A 32 -24.53 -24.74 1.41
CA VAL A 32 -24.11 -23.81 2.46
C VAL A 32 -24.93 -24.16 3.70
N SER A 33 -24.24 -24.50 4.80
CA SER A 33 -24.89 -24.76 6.08
C SER A 33 -25.70 -23.52 6.46
N ASN A 34 -27.00 -23.67 6.72
CA ASN A 34 -27.89 -22.58 7.19
C ASN A 34 -27.60 -22.16 8.66
N ASP A 35 -26.48 -22.61 9.24
CA ASP A 35 -26.03 -22.14 10.54
C ASP A 35 -25.23 -20.84 10.33
N ASP A 36 -25.85 -19.72 10.69
CA ASP A 36 -25.22 -18.39 10.72
C ASP A 36 -24.04 -18.31 11.72
N SER A 37 -23.78 -19.37 12.49
CA SER A 37 -22.68 -19.46 13.46
C SER A 37 -21.30 -19.75 12.85
N GLY A 38 -21.22 -19.90 11.52
CA GLY A 38 -19.93 -20.08 10.82
C GLY A 38 -19.09 -18.80 10.74
N PHE A 39 -19.69 -17.66 11.06
CA PHE A 39 -19.07 -16.36 10.96
C PHE A 39 -19.03 -15.69 12.35
N SER A 40 -17.84 -15.33 12.83
CA SER A 40 -17.70 -14.44 13.99
C SER A 40 -17.56 -13.00 13.52
N ASP A 41 -18.16 -12.04 14.24
CA ASP A 41 -18.04 -10.61 13.93
C ASP A 41 -16.57 -10.15 13.90
N ALA A 42 -15.73 -10.77 14.73
CA ALA A 42 -14.29 -10.55 14.81
C ALA A 42 -13.52 -10.83 13.51
N GLN A 43 -14.08 -11.62 12.56
CA GLN A 43 -13.41 -11.86 11.27
C GLN A 43 -13.55 -10.67 10.30
N PHE A 44 -14.54 -9.80 10.54
CA PHE A 44 -14.81 -8.62 9.74
C PHE A 44 -14.19 -7.37 10.36
N GLU A 45 -13.67 -7.46 11.59
CA GLU A 45 -12.84 -6.43 12.18
C GLU A 45 -11.50 -6.40 11.42
N GLY A 46 -11.32 -5.36 10.61
CA GLY A 46 -10.05 -5.09 9.96
C GLY A 46 -8.92 -4.96 11.00
N PRO A 47 -7.69 -5.35 10.66
CA PRO A 47 -6.55 -5.17 11.57
C PRO A 47 -6.45 -3.70 12.00
N PRO A 48 -6.05 -3.43 13.26
CA PRO A 48 -5.96 -2.06 13.75
C PRO A 48 -5.06 -1.23 12.82
N PRO A 49 -5.49 -0.03 12.40
CA PRO A 49 -4.76 0.77 11.44
C PRO A 49 -3.38 1.13 12.02
N LYS A 50 -2.32 0.65 11.38
CA LYS A 50 -0.95 0.97 11.77
C LYS A 50 -0.66 2.41 11.38
N ILE A 51 -0.22 3.23 12.33
CA ILE A 51 0.11 4.64 12.07
C ILE A 51 1.47 4.71 11.34
N PRO A 52 1.54 5.25 10.11
CA PRO A 52 2.78 5.33 9.34
C PRO A 52 3.65 6.51 9.80
N TRP A 53 4.29 6.36 10.96
CA TRP A 53 5.13 7.40 11.58
C TRP A 53 6.23 7.95 10.67
N LYS A 54 6.84 7.10 9.83
CA LYS A 54 7.88 7.50 8.87
C LYS A 54 7.33 8.53 7.88
N ALA A 55 6.19 8.24 7.26
CA ALA A 55 5.54 9.11 6.28
C ALA A 55 5.13 10.45 6.90
N ILE A 56 4.55 10.42 8.10
CA ILE A 56 4.15 11.64 8.83
C ILE A 56 5.38 12.49 9.15
N SER A 57 6.48 11.88 9.58
CA SER A 57 7.72 12.61 9.90
C SER A 57 8.32 13.29 8.65
N LEU A 58 8.29 12.62 7.50
CA LEU A 58 8.76 13.19 6.24
C LEU A 58 7.85 14.32 5.76
N ALA A 59 6.53 14.15 5.83
CA ALA A 59 5.57 15.20 5.48
C ALA A 59 5.73 16.44 6.37
N ALA A 60 5.90 16.24 7.68
CA ALA A 60 6.18 17.30 8.64
C ALA A 60 7.47 18.04 8.30
N PHE A 61 8.54 17.32 7.97
CA PHE A 61 9.81 17.92 7.55
C PHE A 61 9.64 18.77 6.28
N LEU A 62 9.02 18.22 5.23
CA LEU A 62 8.77 18.94 3.98
C LEU A 62 7.93 20.21 4.20
N PHE A 63 6.90 20.11 5.04
CA PHE A 63 6.03 21.24 5.38
C PHE A 63 6.81 22.34 6.10
N VAL A 64 7.55 21.99 7.16
CA VAL A 64 8.33 22.97 7.94
C VAL A 64 9.37 23.66 7.08
N VAL A 65 10.16 22.89 6.32
CA VAL A 65 11.17 23.46 5.41
C VAL A 65 10.52 24.31 4.32
N GLY A 66 9.45 23.83 3.69
CA GLY A 66 8.69 24.57 2.69
C GLY A 66 8.13 25.90 3.22
N THR A 67 7.51 25.89 4.40
CA THR A 67 7.03 27.11 5.06
C THR A 67 8.17 28.08 5.38
N ALA A 68 9.30 27.60 5.89
CA ALA A 68 10.45 28.46 6.19
C ALA A 68 10.99 29.13 4.93
N LEU A 69 11.11 28.39 3.82
CA LEU A 69 11.54 28.93 2.53
C LEU A 69 10.55 29.98 1.99
N LEU A 70 9.24 29.73 2.12
CA LEU A 70 8.21 30.69 1.70
C LEU A 70 8.22 31.96 2.56
N ILE A 71 8.36 31.83 3.88
CA ILE A 71 8.45 32.97 4.79
C ILE A 71 9.68 33.80 4.43
N VAL A 72 10.86 33.20 4.40
CA VAL A 72 12.11 33.92 4.07
C VAL A 72 12.03 34.54 2.67
N GLY A 73 11.60 33.80 1.66
CA GLY A 73 11.45 34.32 0.31
C GLY A 73 10.46 35.50 0.24
N SER A 74 9.33 35.39 0.94
CA SER A 74 8.31 36.45 0.99
C SER A 74 8.82 37.71 1.70
N LEU A 75 9.53 37.58 2.82
CA LEU A 75 10.15 38.71 3.53
C LEU A 75 11.16 39.46 2.66
N ILE A 76 11.91 38.75 1.82
CA ILE A 76 12.90 39.39 0.95
C ILE A 76 12.21 40.09 -0.24
N VAL A 77 11.17 39.49 -0.83
CA VAL A 77 10.40 40.13 -1.91
C VAL A 77 9.65 41.37 -1.42
N THR A 78 9.18 41.38 -0.18
CA THR A 78 8.55 42.57 0.42
C THR A 78 9.55 43.67 0.82
N GLY A 79 10.86 43.45 0.61
CA GLY A 79 11.88 44.46 0.88
C GLY A 79 12.17 44.66 2.37
N HIS A 80 11.72 43.74 3.25
CA HIS A 80 12.06 43.79 4.67
C HIS A 80 13.55 43.48 4.90
N ILE A 81 14.16 42.73 3.97
CA ILE A 81 15.60 42.49 3.93
C ILE A 81 16.12 43.11 2.62
N ASP A 82 16.92 44.16 2.75
CA ASP A 82 17.46 44.91 1.60
C ASP A 82 18.60 44.11 0.96
N THR A 83 18.24 43.15 0.11
CA THR A 83 19.21 42.38 -0.67
C THR A 83 19.37 43.00 -2.05
N LYS A 84 20.60 43.29 -2.44
CA LYS A 84 20.94 43.80 -3.79
C LYS A 84 20.52 42.86 -4.94
N TYR A 85 20.06 41.65 -4.63
CA TYR A 85 19.74 40.58 -5.58
C TYR A 85 18.39 39.91 -5.28
N SER A 86 17.34 40.69 -4.98
CA SER A 86 15.99 40.17 -4.75
C SER A 86 15.48 39.27 -5.90
N ASP A 87 15.89 39.54 -7.14
CA ASP A 87 15.53 38.75 -8.32
C ASP A 87 16.07 37.31 -8.28
N ARG A 88 17.16 37.06 -7.54
CA ARG A 88 17.75 35.72 -7.41
C ARG A 88 17.04 34.82 -6.41
N LEU A 89 16.05 35.35 -5.68
CA LEU A 89 15.37 34.65 -4.59
C LEU A 89 14.00 34.08 -4.99
N TRP A 90 13.52 34.41 -6.19
CA TRP A 90 12.37 33.76 -6.83
C TRP A 90 12.44 32.22 -6.81
N PRO A 91 13.59 31.57 -7.12
CA PRO A 91 13.71 30.12 -7.03
C PRO A 91 13.44 29.56 -5.63
N MET A 92 13.76 30.31 -4.57
CA MET A 92 13.52 29.88 -3.19
C MET A 92 12.03 29.84 -2.86
N ILE A 93 11.25 30.81 -3.36
CA ILE A 93 9.78 30.81 -3.22
C ILE A 93 9.18 29.66 -4.02
N VAL A 94 9.62 29.48 -5.28
CA VAL A 94 9.12 28.38 -6.13
C VAL A 94 9.42 27.02 -5.49
N LEU A 95 10.64 26.83 -4.99
CA LEU A 95 11.02 25.61 -4.27
C LEU A 95 10.20 25.42 -2.99
N GLY A 96 10.00 26.50 -2.23
CA GLY A 96 9.15 26.50 -1.04
C GLY A 96 7.72 26.05 -1.36
N CYS A 97 7.12 26.55 -2.44
CA CYS A 97 5.81 26.11 -2.92
C CYS A 97 5.81 24.61 -3.26
N ILE A 98 6.79 24.13 -4.03
CA ILE A 98 6.88 22.73 -4.47
C ILE A 98 7.00 21.78 -3.26
N MET A 99 7.73 22.17 -2.22
CA MET A 99 7.87 21.36 -1.00
C MET A 99 6.66 21.48 -0.07
N PHE A 100 6.05 22.65 0.01
CA PHE A 100 4.91 22.93 0.87
C PHE A 100 3.65 22.16 0.45
N LEU A 101 3.34 22.12 -0.84
CA LEU A 101 2.13 21.44 -1.37
C LEU A 101 2.00 19.97 -0.91
N PRO A 102 2.99 19.08 -1.18
CA PRO A 102 2.93 17.70 -0.72
C PRO A 102 2.99 17.57 0.80
N GLY A 103 3.80 18.38 1.48
CA GLY A 103 3.89 18.35 2.95
C GLY A 103 2.56 18.71 3.64
N ALA A 104 1.92 19.80 3.20
CA ALA A 104 0.65 20.26 3.74
C ALA A 104 -0.48 19.27 3.45
N TYR A 105 -0.50 18.67 2.25
CA TYR A 105 -1.50 17.67 1.87
C TYR A 105 -1.47 16.46 2.80
N HIS A 106 -0.29 15.86 3.00
CA HIS A 106 -0.17 14.67 3.85
C HIS A 106 -0.39 14.97 5.33
N ILE A 107 0.06 16.12 5.84
CA ILE A 107 -0.23 16.54 7.23
C ILE A 107 -1.74 16.72 7.45
N ARG A 108 -2.45 17.32 6.48
CA ARG A 108 -3.90 17.51 6.58
C ARG A 108 -4.64 16.17 6.68
N ILE A 109 -4.26 15.20 5.85
CA ILE A 109 -4.84 13.85 5.88
C ILE A 109 -4.53 13.18 7.23
N ALA A 110 -3.29 13.24 7.68
CA ALA A 110 -2.89 12.68 8.98
C ALA A 110 -3.64 13.34 10.15
N TYR A 111 -3.88 14.65 10.09
CA TYR A 111 -4.65 15.38 11.10
C TYR A 111 -6.12 14.95 11.11
N TYR A 112 -6.76 14.80 9.94
CA TYR A 112 -8.15 14.34 9.86
C TYR A 112 -8.30 12.87 10.24
N ALA A 113 -7.32 12.02 9.92
CA ALA A 113 -7.26 10.64 10.38
C ALA A 113 -7.10 10.55 11.91
N TYR A 114 -6.26 11.41 12.50
CA TYR A 114 -6.10 11.49 13.97
C TYR A 114 -7.38 11.94 14.69
N LYS A 115 -8.18 12.81 14.06
CA LYS A 115 -9.45 13.30 14.61
C LYS A 115 -10.63 12.34 14.32
N GLU A 116 -10.36 11.15 13.78
CA GLU A 116 -11.36 10.10 13.48
C GLU A 116 -12.51 10.60 12.59
N TYR A 117 -12.22 11.53 11.67
CA TYR A 117 -13.24 11.97 10.72
C TYR A 117 -13.61 10.81 9.78
N PRO A 118 -14.91 10.49 9.62
CA PRO A 118 -15.35 9.39 8.77
C PRO A 118 -14.87 9.63 7.33
N GLY A 119 -14.11 8.66 6.79
CA GLY A 119 -13.55 8.72 5.44
C GLY A 119 -12.08 9.11 5.34
N TYR A 120 -11.39 9.36 6.46
CA TYR A 120 -9.94 9.54 6.49
C TYR A 120 -9.28 8.37 7.23
N SER A 121 -8.46 7.60 6.52
CA SER A 121 -7.69 6.50 7.12
C SER A 121 -6.19 6.74 6.97
N PHE A 122 -5.42 6.27 7.95
CA PHE A 122 -3.97 6.22 7.83
C PHE A 122 -3.49 5.31 6.68
N ALA A 123 -4.36 4.43 6.17
CA ALA A 123 -4.09 3.59 5.00
C ALA A 123 -3.98 4.38 3.68
N ASP A 124 -4.53 5.61 3.63
CA ASP A 124 -4.46 6.46 2.43
C ASP A 124 -3.09 7.16 2.29
N ILE A 125 -2.24 7.04 3.31
CA ILE A 125 -0.89 7.59 3.32
C ILE A 125 0.06 6.52 2.78
N PRO A 126 0.77 6.76 1.67
CA PRO A 126 1.73 5.80 1.15
C PRO A 126 2.79 5.50 2.22
N GLU A 127 2.97 4.21 2.50
CA GLU A 127 4.03 3.74 3.39
C GLU A 127 5.37 3.88 2.65
N PHE A 128 6.22 4.78 3.15
CA PHE A 128 7.60 4.86 2.70
C PHE A 128 8.42 3.86 3.51
N GLU A 129 8.74 2.72 2.90
CA GLU A 129 9.66 1.69 3.43
C GLU A 129 11.07 2.26 3.63
#